data_AF-A0A412MAB5-F1
#
_entry.id   AF-A0A412MAB5-F1
#
_cell.length_a   1.000
_cell.length_b   1.000
_cell.length_c   1.000
_cell.angle_alpha   90.00
_cell.angle_beta   90.00
_cell.angle_gamma   90.00
#
_symmetry.space_group_name_H-M   'P 1'
#
loop_
_entity.id
_entity.type
_entity.pdbx_description
1 polymer ?
#
loop_
_entity_poly.entity_id
_entity_poly.type
_entity_poly.pdbx_seq_one_letter_code
_entity_poly.pdbx_strand_id
1 'polypeptide(L)'
;SQLRDTAENRSDRLKEDEIEAQGKTLYLGSKHSDFRITFYEKGYEQAEKFGKELNPDWNRYELRFRHKKAVRLVEELLKDRDVARIALSVLNEKVRFLQKPENSTVTRKRLYPTYPPWEELMQDVGKIKLTMNPEKKTLERTWQWLNVAVSPSLKLMDKIGKLDNRDYIRQLIERGQMNEEQQRIYEDYKKSFLLREEERRIFDRTYTENDTDKESPYSE
;
A
#
# COMPACT_ATOMS: atom_id res chain seq x y z
N SER A 1 6.00 1.28 14.26
CA SER A 1 7.04 0.96 13.26
C SER A 1 6.85 -0.49 12.86
N GLN A 2 6.00 -0.76 11.86
CA GLN A 2 5.81 -2.14 11.39
C GLN A 2 7.11 -2.59 10.71
N LEU A 3 7.72 -3.63 11.25
CA LEU A 3 8.82 -4.35 10.61
C LEU A 3 8.32 -4.74 9.22
N ARG A 4 8.95 -4.19 8.18
CA ARG A 4 8.76 -4.69 6.82
C ARG A 4 9.40 -6.06 6.79
N ASP A 5 8.65 -7.09 6.38
CA ASP A 5 9.17 -8.44 6.22
C ASP A 5 10.46 -8.39 5.39
N THR A 6 11.57 -8.71 6.05
CA THR A 6 12.86 -8.99 5.42
C THR A 6 12.97 -10.51 5.35
N ALA A 7 12.77 -11.08 4.17
CA ALA A 7 13.03 -12.49 3.94
C ALA A 7 14.46 -12.63 3.40
N GLU A 8 15.36 -13.15 4.24
CA GLU A 8 16.64 -13.71 3.80
C GLU A 8 16.41 -15.17 3.42
N ASN A 9 16.43 -15.47 2.12
CA ASN A 9 16.40 -16.85 1.65
C ASN A 9 17.85 -17.25 1.38
N ARG A 10 18.45 -18.04 2.26
CA ARG A 10 19.60 -18.89 1.90
C ARG A 10 19.05 -20.14 1.22
N SER A 11 19.45 -20.40 -0.02
CA SER A 11 19.33 -21.74 -0.59
C SER A 11 20.71 -22.35 -0.60
N ASP A 12 21.17 -22.89 0.53
CA ASP A 12 22.40 -23.69 0.49
C ASP A 12 22.00 -25.09 -0.03
N ARG A 13 22.54 -25.53 -1.19
CA ARG A 13 22.36 -26.92 -1.65
C ARG A 13 23.42 -27.78 -0.98
N LEU A 14 22.99 -28.77 -0.20
CA LEU A 14 23.88 -29.76 0.38
C LEU A 14 24.16 -30.87 -0.66
N LYS A 15 25.40 -30.98 -1.11
CA LYS A 15 25.98 -32.23 -1.61
C LYS A 15 27.01 -32.69 -0.58
N GLU A 16 27.17 -34.00 -0.43
CA GLU A 16 27.76 -34.65 0.75
C GLU A 16 29.15 -34.16 1.17
N ASP A 17 29.94 -33.45 0.33
CA ASP A 17 31.30 -33.03 0.71
C ASP A 17 31.67 -31.55 0.44
N GLU A 18 30.78 -30.72 -0.13
CA GLU A 18 31.08 -29.29 -0.35
C GLU A 18 29.83 -28.43 -0.16
N ILE A 19 29.90 -27.43 0.74
CA ILE A 19 28.91 -26.35 0.76
C ILE A 19 29.18 -25.49 -0.47
N GLU A 20 28.50 -25.80 -1.58
CA GLU A 20 28.54 -24.98 -2.78
C GLU A 20 27.86 -23.64 -2.44
N ALA A 21 28.65 -22.58 -2.27
CA ALA A 21 28.14 -21.26 -1.92
C ALA A 21 27.18 -20.76 -3.00
N GLN A 22 25.89 -20.70 -2.69
CA GLN A 22 24.89 -20.13 -3.57
C GLN A 22 24.80 -18.62 -3.34
N GLY A 23 24.55 -17.89 -4.42
CA GLY A 23 24.48 -16.43 -4.39
C GLY A 23 23.42 -15.92 -3.42
N LYS A 24 23.70 -14.83 -2.71
CA LYS A 24 22.77 -14.24 -1.74
C LYS A 24 21.76 -13.32 -2.43
N THR A 25 20.54 -13.30 -1.90
CA THR A 25 19.48 -12.36 -2.32
C THR A 25 18.75 -11.78 -1.12
N LEU A 26 18.62 -10.45 -1.09
CA LEU A 26 17.85 -9.69 -0.11
C LEU A 26 16.60 -9.08 -0.76
N TYR A 27 15.44 -9.36 -0.19
CA TYR A 27 14.16 -8.78 -0.59
C TYR A 27 13.65 -7.79 0.45
N LEU A 28 13.32 -6.57 0.03
CA LEU A 28 12.66 -5.58 0.89
C LEU A 28 11.30 -5.20 0.30
N GLY A 29 10.24 -5.54 1.02
CA GLY A 29 8.85 -5.36 0.58
C GLY A 29 8.27 -6.59 -0.11
N SER A 30 6.94 -6.67 -0.11
CA SER A 30 6.20 -7.82 -0.66
C SER A 30 6.22 -7.84 -2.20
N LYS A 31 5.97 -9.02 -2.80
CA LYS A 31 5.89 -9.16 -4.28
C LYS A 31 4.76 -8.33 -4.90
N HIS A 32 3.73 -8.04 -4.11
CA HIS A 32 2.52 -7.33 -4.53
C HIS A 32 2.50 -5.84 -4.14
N SER A 33 3.53 -5.33 -3.47
CA SER A 33 3.58 -3.92 -3.10
C SER A 33 3.85 -3.02 -4.31
N ASP A 34 3.42 -1.77 -4.20
CA ASP A 34 3.70 -0.71 -5.19
C ASP A 34 5.19 -0.38 -5.32
N PHE A 35 6.00 -0.82 -4.38
CA PHE A 35 7.45 -0.65 -4.41
C PHE A 35 8.14 -1.81 -3.70
N ARG A 36 9.13 -2.41 -4.37
CA ARG A 36 9.93 -3.52 -3.86
C ARG A 36 11.38 -3.35 -4.29
N ILE A 37 12.30 -3.70 -3.40
CA ILE A 37 13.74 -3.70 -3.65
C ILE A 37 14.24 -5.16 -3.66
N THR A 38 15.15 -5.47 -4.57
CA THR A 38 15.82 -6.78 -4.64
C THR A 38 17.30 -6.58 -4.88
N PHE A 39 18.13 -6.98 -3.92
CA PHE A 39 19.58 -6.96 -4.05
C PHE A 39 20.06 -8.40 -4.18
N TYR A 40 20.87 -8.70 -5.17
CA TYR A 40 21.37 -10.06 -5.36
C TYR A 40 22.71 -10.11 -6.07
N GLU A 41 23.44 -11.19 -5.81
CA GLU A 41 24.70 -11.52 -6.45
C GLU A 41 24.40 -12.08 -7.86
N LYS A 42 24.43 -11.19 -8.85
CA LYS A 42 24.05 -11.47 -10.24
C LYS A 42 24.98 -12.49 -10.90
N GLY A 43 26.26 -12.49 -10.55
CA GLY A 43 27.22 -13.46 -11.07
C GLY A 43 26.83 -14.91 -10.75
N TYR A 44 26.49 -15.19 -9.49
CA TYR A 44 25.98 -16.50 -9.08
C TYR A 44 24.65 -16.84 -9.76
N GLU A 45 23.72 -15.88 -9.89
CA GLU A 45 22.45 -16.11 -10.59
C GLU A 45 22.64 -16.44 -12.08
N GLN A 46 23.64 -15.85 -12.74
CA GLN A 46 23.97 -16.13 -14.13
C GLN A 46 24.67 -17.48 -14.31
N ALA A 47 25.61 -17.80 -13.42
CA ALA A 47 26.31 -19.07 -13.41
C ALA A 47 25.33 -20.24 -13.20
N GLU A 48 24.45 -20.13 -12.21
CA GLU A 48 23.45 -21.17 -11.90
C GLU A 48 22.44 -21.38 -13.03
N LYS A 49 21.90 -20.30 -13.61
CA LYS A 49 20.84 -20.40 -14.62
C LYS A 49 21.33 -20.74 -16.02
N PHE A 50 22.52 -20.26 -16.38
CA PHE A 50 22.99 -20.29 -17.76
C PHE A 50 24.35 -20.98 -17.91
N GLY A 51 24.95 -21.51 -16.84
CA GLY A 51 26.25 -22.17 -16.89
C GLY A 51 27.41 -21.25 -17.28
N LYS A 52 27.27 -19.94 -17.06
CA LYS A 52 28.33 -18.96 -17.32
C LYS A 52 29.43 -19.06 -16.26
N GLU A 53 30.64 -18.62 -16.61
CA GLU A 53 31.73 -18.47 -15.65
C GLU A 53 31.33 -17.53 -14.50
N LEU A 54 31.64 -17.93 -13.27
CA LEU A 54 31.26 -17.20 -12.07
C LEU A 54 32.08 -15.91 -11.94
N ASN A 55 31.39 -14.77 -11.90
CA ASN A 55 31.97 -13.48 -11.52
C ASN A 55 31.40 -13.03 -10.16
N PRO A 56 32.15 -13.17 -9.05
CA PRO A 56 31.63 -12.85 -7.71
C PRO A 56 31.38 -11.36 -7.47
N ASP A 57 32.02 -10.47 -8.22
CA ASP A 57 31.89 -9.01 -8.05
C ASP A 57 30.66 -8.43 -8.77
N TRP A 58 29.93 -9.27 -9.50
CA TRP A 58 28.75 -8.83 -10.22
C TRP A 58 27.50 -8.83 -9.31
N ASN A 59 27.20 -7.66 -8.74
CA ASN A 59 25.98 -7.42 -7.96
C ASN A 59 24.90 -6.69 -8.78
N ARG A 60 23.62 -6.89 -8.42
CA ARG A 60 22.50 -6.12 -8.98
C ARG A 60 21.55 -5.62 -7.90
N TYR A 61 21.19 -4.34 -8.02
CA TYR A 61 20.22 -3.65 -7.17
C TYR A 61 18.99 -3.29 -8.01
N GLU A 62 17.88 -3.99 -7.83
CA GLU A 62 16.63 -3.76 -8.57
C GLU A 62 15.62 -2.99 -7.72
N LEU A 63 15.12 -1.88 -8.27
CA LEU A 63 13.99 -1.12 -7.73
C LEU A 63 12.77 -1.35 -8.62
N ARG A 64 11.72 -1.96 -8.09
CA ARG A 64 10.48 -2.25 -8.82
C ARG A 64 9.37 -1.35 -8.33
N PHE A 65 8.69 -0.70 -9.27
CA PHE A 65 7.60 0.24 -9.01
C PHE A 65 6.33 -0.25 -9.71
N ARG A 66 5.18 -0.10 -9.05
CA ARG A 66 3.86 -0.39 -9.64
C ARG A 66 2.89 0.76 -9.39
N HIS A 67 1.81 0.76 -10.18
CA HIS A 67 0.67 1.66 -10.02
C HIS A 67 1.12 3.12 -9.88
N LYS A 68 0.63 3.84 -8.86
CA LYS A 68 0.87 5.27 -8.68
C LYS A 68 2.34 5.61 -8.42
N LYS A 69 3.12 4.70 -7.82
CA LYS A 69 4.55 4.91 -7.61
C LYS A 69 5.35 4.85 -8.91
N ALA A 70 4.95 4.00 -9.86
CA ALA A 70 5.57 3.98 -11.18
C ALA A 70 5.31 5.29 -11.93
N VAL A 71 4.06 5.80 -11.88
CA VAL A 71 3.70 7.09 -12.50
C VAL A 71 4.53 8.24 -11.91
N ARG A 72 4.59 8.35 -10.57
CA ARG A 72 5.41 9.37 -9.90
C ARG A 72 6.90 9.28 -10.23
N LEU A 73 7.45 8.07 -10.34
CA LEU A 73 8.85 7.90 -10.75
C LEU A 73 9.08 8.48 -12.15
N VAL A 74 8.15 8.22 -13.09
CA VAL A 74 8.24 8.77 -14.45
C VAL A 74 8.13 10.29 -14.43
N GLU A 75 7.27 10.88 -13.61
CA GLU A 75 7.20 12.34 -13.43
C GLU A 75 8.54 12.93 -12.97
N GLU A 76 9.25 12.27 -12.04
CA GLU A 76 10.59 12.71 -11.63
C GLU A 76 11.62 12.52 -12.75
N LEU A 77 11.57 11.38 -13.48
CA LEU A 77 12.43 11.11 -14.63
C LEU A 77 12.28 12.16 -15.74
N LEU A 78 11.08 12.69 -15.95
CA LEU A 78 10.86 13.73 -16.96
C LEU A 78 11.52 15.07 -16.61
N LYS A 79 11.70 15.38 -15.31
CA LYS A 79 12.33 16.62 -14.84
C LYS A 79 13.86 16.57 -14.98
N ASP A 80 14.42 15.43 -14.64
CA ASP A 80 15.86 15.26 -14.40
C ASP A 80 16.57 14.52 -15.54
N ARG A 81 15.87 13.56 -16.16
CA ARG A 81 16.33 12.65 -17.21
C ARG A 81 17.52 11.74 -16.85
N ASP A 82 18.10 11.89 -15.67
CA ASP A 82 19.10 10.97 -15.14
C ASP A 82 18.45 9.81 -14.37
N VAL A 83 18.42 8.63 -15.01
CA VAL A 83 17.86 7.41 -14.45
C VAL A 83 18.64 6.95 -13.22
N ALA A 84 19.97 7.04 -13.25
CA ALA A 84 20.82 6.53 -12.19
C ALA A 84 20.68 7.39 -10.94
N ARG A 85 20.74 8.72 -11.10
CA ARG A 85 20.56 9.66 -10.00
C ARG A 85 19.19 9.52 -9.35
N ILE A 86 18.12 9.41 -10.13
CA ILE A 86 16.77 9.22 -9.58
C ILE A 86 16.64 7.89 -8.85
N ALA A 87 17.14 6.79 -9.43
CA ALA A 87 17.09 5.48 -8.78
C ALA A 87 17.83 5.48 -7.44
N LEU A 88 19.04 6.03 -7.40
CA LEU A 88 19.83 6.17 -6.18
C LEU A 88 19.14 7.10 -5.17
N SER A 89 18.54 8.20 -5.62
CA SER A 89 17.82 9.12 -4.72
C SER A 89 16.56 8.51 -4.11
N VAL A 90 15.83 7.68 -4.85
CA VAL A 90 14.71 6.91 -4.31
C VAL A 90 15.23 5.85 -3.33
N LEU A 91 16.36 5.21 -3.63
CA LEU A 91 16.96 4.21 -2.75
C LEU A 91 17.41 4.81 -1.41
N ASN A 92 18.10 5.95 -1.45
CA ASN A 92 18.59 6.67 -0.28
C ASN A 92 17.46 7.15 0.64
N GLU A 93 16.29 7.46 0.06
CA GLU A 93 15.08 7.77 0.84
C GLU A 93 14.46 6.53 1.51
N LYS A 94 14.63 5.33 0.94
CA LYS A 94 13.89 4.13 1.37
C LYS A 94 14.67 3.21 2.28
N VAL A 95 16.00 3.19 2.16
CA VAL A 95 16.87 2.26 2.89
C VAL A 95 18.09 3.01 3.41
N ARG A 96 18.44 2.72 4.67
CA ARG A 96 19.70 3.12 5.28
C ARG A 96 20.24 1.94 6.06
N PHE A 97 21.44 1.49 5.72
CA PHE A 97 22.15 0.48 6.51
C PHE A 97 22.83 1.16 7.70
N LEU A 98 22.76 0.51 8.86
CA LEU A 98 23.21 1.07 10.13
C LEU A 98 24.32 0.20 10.69
N GLN A 99 25.31 0.83 11.31
CA GLN A 99 26.35 0.13 12.04
C GLN A 99 26.11 0.28 13.54
N LYS A 100 25.97 -0.84 14.26
CA LYS A 100 25.90 -0.81 15.73
C LYS A 100 27.28 -0.40 16.25
N PRO A 101 27.42 0.69 17.01
CA PRO A 101 28.71 1.05 17.59
C PRO A 101 29.07 0.07 18.71
N GLU A 102 30.33 -0.35 18.76
CA GLU A 102 30.81 -1.38 19.70
C GLU A 102 30.64 -0.97 21.17
N ASN A 103 30.91 0.31 21.49
CA ASN A 103 30.89 0.83 22.86
C ASN A 103 29.70 1.77 23.16
N SER A 104 28.58 1.60 22.45
CA SER A 104 27.42 2.49 22.63
C SER A 104 26.41 1.95 23.63
N THR A 105 26.01 2.80 24.58
CA THR A 105 24.86 2.58 25.46
C THR A 105 23.52 2.83 24.76
N VAL A 106 23.55 3.32 23.52
CA VAL A 106 22.35 3.64 22.75
C VAL A 106 21.68 2.34 22.30
N THR A 107 20.47 2.12 22.81
CA THR A 107 19.63 0.97 22.41
C THR A 107 18.73 1.31 21.21
N ARG A 108 18.48 2.60 20.96
CA ARG A 108 17.61 3.08 19.90
C ARG A 108 18.29 3.00 18.53
N LYS A 109 18.03 1.93 17.77
CA LYS A 109 18.60 1.68 16.42
C LYS A 109 18.58 2.90 15.48
N ARG A 110 17.54 3.73 15.50
CA ARG A 110 17.44 4.92 14.62
C ARG A 110 18.59 5.93 14.78
N LEU A 111 19.22 5.93 15.96
CA LEU A 111 20.34 6.80 16.32
C LEU A 111 21.70 6.20 15.96
N TYR A 112 21.74 4.97 15.43
CA TYR A 112 22.98 4.38 14.96
C TYR A 112 23.51 5.15 13.75
N PRO A 113 24.85 5.27 13.64
CA PRO A 113 25.47 5.85 12.46
C PRO A 113 25.13 5.00 11.23
N THR A 114 25.20 5.65 10.07
CA THR A 114 25.11 4.95 8.78
C THR A 114 26.31 4.02 8.65
N TYR A 115 26.11 2.85 8.03
CA TYR A 115 27.20 1.95 7.69
C TYR A 115 28.15 2.66 6.69
N PRO A 116 29.46 2.80 6.97
CA PRO A 116 30.33 3.69 6.20
C PRO A 116 30.39 3.42 4.68
N PRO A 117 30.49 2.17 4.19
CA PRO A 117 30.43 1.92 2.75
C PRO A 117 29.11 2.33 2.10
N TRP A 118 27.99 2.27 2.85
CA TRP A 118 26.70 2.77 2.37
C TRP A 118 26.65 4.30 2.36
N GLU A 119 27.28 4.93 3.36
CA GLU A 119 27.39 6.39 3.44
C GLU A 119 28.22 6.95 2.28
N GLU A 120 29.36 6.32 1.98
CA GLU A 120 30.21 6.65 0.82
C GLU A 120 29.46 6.43 -0.50
N LEU A 121 28.79 5.28 -0.67
CA LEU A 121 28.00 5.00 -1.87
C LEU A 121 26.88 6.04 -2.11
N MET A 122 26.27 6.52 -1.03
CA MET A 122 25.17 7.49 -1.07
C MET A 122 25.65 8.93 -0.88
N GLN A 123 26.96 9.17 -0.89
CA GLN A 123 27.53 10.49 -0.78
C GLN A 123 27.03 11.36 -1.95
N ASP A 124 26.57 12.57 -1.65
CA ASP A 124 25.99 13.53 -2.59
C ASP A 124 24.72 13.07 -3.33
N VAL A 125 24.18 11.88 -3.01
CA VAL A 125 22.90 11.41 -3.53
C VAL A 125 21.76 12.03 -2.73
N GLY A 126 21.00 12.93 -3.35
CA GLY A 126 19.78 13.50 -2.76
C GLY A 126 18.69 12.46 -2.46
N LYS A 127 17.58 12.87 -1.83
CA LYS A 127 16.46 11.97 -1.50
C LYS A 127 15.19 12.36 -2.24
N ILE A 128 14.58 11.40 -2.94
CA ILE A 128 13.30 11.59 -3.63
C ILE A 128 12.21 10.78 -2.95
N LYS A 129 11.20 11.49 -2.43
CA LYS A 129 10.09 10.87 -1.72
C LYS A 129 8.88 10.68 -2.62
N LEU A 130 8.72 9.46 -3.13
CA LEU A 130 7.52 9.05 -3.87
C LEU A 130 6.30 8.78 -2.95
N THR A 131 6.12 9.55 -1.86
CA THR A 131 4.95 9.36 -0.99
C THR A 131 3.67 9.75 -1.69
N MET A 132 2.66 8.93 -1.47
CA MET A 132 1.27 9.28 -1.69
C MET A 132 0.63 9.51 -0.34
N ASN A 133 -0.28 10.48 -0.24
CA ASN A 133 -1.27 10.43 0.81
C ASN A 133 -2.06 9.12 0.62
N PRO A 134 -2.29 8.32 1.68
CA PRO A 134 -3.16 7.17 1.58
C PRO A 134 -4.49 7.66 1.03
N GLU A 135 -4.98 7.06 -0.05
CA GLU A 135 -6.35 7.30 -0.44
C GLU A 135 -7.24 6.73 0.63
N LYS A 136 -8.04 7.59 1.26
CA LYS A 136 -9.08 7.16 2.18
C LYS A 136 -9.97 6.18 1.42
N LYS A 137 -10.28 5.02 2.01
CA LYS A 137 -11.37 4.20 1.48
C LYS A 137 -12.63 5.03 1.49
N THR A 138 -13.33 5.04 0.37
CA THR A 138 -14.61 5.73 0.24
C THR A 138 -15.75 4.72 0.20
N LEU A 139 -16.98 5.20 0.39
CA LEU A 139 -18.16 4.37 0.29
C LEU A 139 -18.29 3.77 -1.11
N GLU A 140 -18.01 4.54 -2.16
CA GLU A 140 -18.07 4.11 -3.57
C GLU A 140 -17.07 2.99 -3.84
N ARG A 141 -15.86 3.08 -3.30
CA ARG A 141 -14.85 2.04 -3.44
C ARG A 141 -15.24 0.76 -2.71
N THR A 142 -15.89 0.90 -1.55
CA THR A 142 -16.45 -0.23 -0.79
C THR A 142 -17.58 -0.89 -1.57
N TRP A 143 -18.48 -0.10 -2.16
CA TRP A 143 -19.57 -0.59 -3.01
C TRP A 143 -19.06 -1.32 -4.25
N GLN A 144 -18.08 -0.74 -4.95
CA GLN A 144 -17.50 -1.37 -6.14
C GLN A 144 -16.82 -2.71 -5.80
N TRP A 145 -16.12 -2.78 -4.67
CA TRP A 145 -15.54 -4.03 -4.20
C TRP A 145 -16.63 -5.08 -3.88
N LEU A 146 -17.70 -4.69 -3.18
CA LEU A 146 -18.83 -5.58 -2.92
C LEU A 146 -19.45 -6.10 -4.23
N ASN A 147 -19.68 -5.21 -5.20
CA ASN A 147 -20.29 -5.56 -6.47
C ASN A 147 -19.44 -6.54 -7.29
N VAL A 148 -18.12 -6.30 -7.38
CA VAL A 148 -17.23 -7.10 -8.23
C VAL A 148 -16.74 -8.38 -7.54
N ALA A 149 -16.34 -8.29 -6.28
CA ALA A 149 -15.65 -9.40 -5.59
C ALA A 149 -16.58 -10.26 -4.73
N VAL A 150 -17.66 -9.70 -4.19
CA VAL A 150 -18.47 -10.34 -3.15
C VAL A 150 -19.84 -10.78 -3.66
N SER A 151 -20.45 -10.02 -4.57
CA SER A 151 -21.80 -10.27 -5.08
C SER A 151 -22.02 -11.67 -5.68
N PRO A 152 -21.07 -12.29 -6.42
CA PRO A 152 -21.28 -13.64 -6.96
C PRO A 152 -21.39 -14.69 -5.84
N SER A 153 -20.55 -14.58 -4.82
CA SER A 153 -20.57 -15.48 -3.66
C SER A 153 -21.82 -15.30 -2.83
N LEU A 154 -22.28 -14.06 -2.60
CA LEU A 154 -23.55 -13.80 -1.92
C LEU A 154 -24.73 -14.39 -2.69
N LYS A 155 -24.76 -14.25 -4.03
CA LYS A 155 -25.81 -14.84 -4.87
C LYS A 155 -25.81 -16.37 -4.81
N LEU A 156 -24.65 -17.00 -4.74
CA LEU A 156 -24.54 -18.44 -4.53
C LEU A 156 -25.12 -18.84 -3.17
N MET A 157 -24.74 -18.15 -2.10
CA MET A 157 -25.22 -18.45 -0.75
C MET A 157 -26.73 -18.21 -0.58
N ASP A 158 -27.29 -17.19 -1.25
CA ASP A 158 -28.75 -16.99 -1.31
C ASP A 158 -29.47 -18.17 -1.98
N LYS A 159 -28.94 -18.67 -3.11
CA LYS A 159 -29.52 -19.85 -3.80
C LYS A 159 -29.45 -21.11 -2.94
N ILE A 160 -28.34 -21.35 -2.26
CA ILE A 160 -28.18 -22.48 -1.34
C ILE A 160 -29.13 -22.34 -0.14
N GLY A 161 -29.20 -21.14 0.45
CA GLY A 161 -30.08 -20.85 1.58
C GLY A 161 -31.55 -21.12 1.30
N LYS A 162 -32.01 -20.88 0.06
CA LYS A 162 -33.37 -21.23 -0.38
C LYS A 162 -33.64 -22.73 -0.39
N LEU A 163 -32.64 -23.56 -0.70
CA LEU A 163 -32.77 -25.02 -0.66
C LEU A 163 -32.77 -25.54 0.78
N ASP A 164 -31.94 -24.94 1.63
CA ASP A 164 -31.78 -25.34 3.03
C ASP A 164 -32.83 -24.71 3.97
N ASN A 165 -33.71 -23.86 3.43
CA ASN A 165 -34.64 -23.02 4.18
C ASN A 165 -33.95 -22.20 5.29
N ARG A 166 -32.80 -21.59 4.96
CA ARG A 166 -31.95 -20.79 5.86
C ARG A 166 -31.49 -19.49 5.20
N ASP A 167 -31.37 -18.42 5.98
CA ASP A 167 -30.77 -17.16 5.52
C ASP A 167 -29.30 -17.07 5.94
N TYR A 168 -28.41 -17.55 5.08
CA TYR A 168 -26.97 -17.48 5.33
C TYR A 168 -26.40 -16.06 5.23
N ILE A 169 -27.00 -15.18 4.44
CA ILE A 169 -26.51 -13.80 4.28
C ILE A 169 -26.77 -13.02 5.57
N ARG A 170 -27.96 -13.14 6.16
CA ARG A 170 -28.27 -12.50 7.44
C ARG A 170 -27.34 -12.96 8.56
N GLN A 171 -27.06 -14.27 8.64
CA GLN A 171 -26.11 -14.81 9.62
C GLN A 171 -24.69 -14.24 9.47
N LEU A 172 -24.23 -13.98 8.24
CA LEU A 172 -22.93 -13.34 8.00
C LEU A 172 -22.93 -11.89 8.46
N ILE A 173 -24.02 -11.16 8.22
CA ILE A 173 -24.16 -9.75 8.65
C ILE A 173 -24.18 -9.65 10.18
N GLU A 174 -24.93 -10.51 10.87
CA GLU A 174 -25.04 -10.52 12.33
C GLU A 174 -23.69 -10.79 13.03
N ARG A 175 -22.81 -11.58 12.41
CA ARG A 175 -21.46 -11.85 12.92
C ARG A 175 -20.44 -10.80 12.51
N GLY A 176 -20.74 -10.00 11.48
CA GLY A 176 -19.84 -9.00 10.93
C GLY A 176 -19.66 -7.82 11.88
N GLN A 177 -18.41 -7.38 12.06
CA GLN A 177 -18.09 -6.17 12.80
C GLN A 177 -17.38 -5.17 11.89
N MET A 178 -17.81 -3.91 11.92
CA MET A 178 -17.12 -2.83 11.23
C MET A 178 -15.82 -2.51 11.95
N ASN A 179 -14.72 -2.37 11.20
CA ASN A 179 -13.49 -1.82 11.75
C ASN A 179 -13.57 -0.29 11.89
N GLU A 180 -12.58 0.32 12.57
CA GLU A 180 -12.56 1.77 12.80
C GLU A 180 -12.66 2.61 11.52
N GLU A 181 -12.08 2.14 10.40
CA GLU A 181 -12.13 2.85 9.13
C GLU A 181 -13.54 2.82 8.54
N GLN A 182 -14.20 1.66 8.56
CA GLN A 182 -15.59 1.49 8.12
C GLN A 182 -16.56 2.29 8.99
N GLN A 183 -16.35 2.31 10.31
CA GLN A 183 -17.18 3.12 11.22
C GLN A 183 -17.07 4.61 10.88
N ARG A 184 -15.85 5.12 10.60
CA ARG A 184 -15.67 6.52 10.18
C ARG A 184 -16.41 6.84 8.89
N ILE A 185 -16.34 5.96 7.88
CA ILE A 185 -17.07 6.13 6.62
C ILE A 185 -18.59 6.19 6.88
N TYR A 186 -19.10 5.32 7.76
CA TYR A 186 -20.51 5.32 8.14
C TYR A 186 -20.94 6.60 8.85
N GLU A 187 -20.17 7.08 9.84
CA GLU A 187 -20.48 8.33 10.55
C GLU A 187 -20.43 9.54 9.61
N ASP A 188 -19.45 9.60 8.71
CA ASP A 188 -19.37 10.66 7.69
C ASP A 188 -20.59 10.65 6.76
N TYR A 189 -21.01 9.46 6.31
CA TYR A 189 -22.22 9.31 5.50
C TYR A 189 -23.48 9.73 6.27
N LYS A 190 -23.63 9.28 7.51
CA LYS A 190 -24.76 9.62 8.39
C LYS A 190 -24.87 11.13 8.61
N LYS A 191 -23.76 11.81 8.89
CA LYS A 191 -23.72 13.28 9.00
C LYS A 191 -24.17 13.96 7.71
N SER A 192 -23.62 13.52 6.56
CA SER A 192 -24.01 14.08 5.26
C SER A 192 -25.49 13.89 4.94
N PHE A 193 -26.07 12.77 5.37
CA PHE A 193 -27.49 12.47 5.21
C PHE A 193 -28.36 13.39 6.06
N LEU A 194 -28.01 13.55 7.35
CA LEU A 194 -28.75 14.42 8.28
C LEU A 194 -28.70 15.89 7.87
N LEU A 195 -27.54 16.38 7.41
CA LEU A 195 -27.41 17.75 6.88
C LEU A 195 -28.37 17.99 5.70
N ARG A 196 -28.47 17.04 4.77
CA ARG A 196 -29.41 17.13 3.64
C ARG A 196 -30.87 17.11 4.09
N GLU A 197 -31.21 16.40 5.15
CA GLU A 197 -32.56 16.43 5.72
C GLU A 197 -32.86 17.75 6.44
N GLU A 198 -31.90 18.30 7.19
CA GLU A 198 -32.05 19.60 7.87
C GLU A 198 -32.19 20.73 6.85
N GLU A 199 -31.37 20.74 5.79
CA GLU A 199 -31.50 21.68 4.67
C GLU A 199 -32.87 21.56 3.98
N ARG A 200 -33.38 20.33 3.78
CA ARG A 200 -34.75 20.12 3.27
C ARG A 200 -35.82 20.63 4.22
N ARG A 201 -35.71 20.39 5.53
CA ARG A 201 -36.68 20.88 6.52
C ARG A 201 -36.68 22.41 6.63
N ILE A 202 -35.51 23.06 6.52
CA ILE A 202 -35.42 24.52 6.46
C ILE A 202 -36.13 25.03 5.21
N PHE A 203 -35.87 24.42 4.06
CA PHE A 203 -36.54 24.77 2.80
C PHE A 203 -38.07 24.59 2.89
N ASP A 204 -38.55 23.43 3.36
CA ASP A 204 -39.98 23.16 3.52
C ASP A 204 -40.66 24.16 4.48
N ARG A 205 -39.99 24.51 5.58
CA ARG A 205 -40.49 25.49 6.55
C ARG A 205 -40.59 26.90 5.95
N THR A 206 -39.61 27.31 5.15
CA THR A 206 -39.65 28.61 4.42
C THR A 206 -40.74 28.66 3.35
N TYR A 207 -41.16 27.53 2.78
CA TYR A 207 -42.30 27.47 1.87
C TYR A 207 -43.64 27.58 2.63
N THR A 208 -43.78 26.86 3.75
CA THR A 208 -45.00 26.90 4.57
C THR A 208 -45.23 28.25 5.28
N GLU A 209 -44.18 28.99 5.64
CA GLU A 209 -44.28 30.31 6.26
C GLU A 209 -44.62 31.42 5.25
N ASN A 210 -44.40 31.22 3.94
CA ASN A 210 -44.68 32.22 2.89
C ASN A 210 -46.02 32.00 2.16
N ASP A 211 -46.68 30.85 2.34
CA ASP A 211 -47.96 30.52 1.68
C ASP A 211 -49.20 30.76 2.59
N THR A 212 -49.03 31.23 3.83
CA THR A 212 -50.16 31.59 4.71
C THR A 212 -50.63 33.05 4.59
N ASP A 213 -49.96 33.89 3.80
CA ASP A 213 -50.27 35.32 3.65
C ASP A 213 -50.63 35.72 2.19
N LYS A 214 -51.57 35.01 1.56
CA LYS A 214 -52.30 35.55 0.39
C LYS A 214 -53.78 35.13 0.41
N GLU A 215 -54.60 35.92 1.09
CA GLU A 215 -56.01 36.04 0.77
C GLU A 215 -56.19 36.42 -0.71
N SER A 216 -57.14 35.73 -1.36
CA SER A 216 -57.56 35.93 -2.75
C SER A 216 -58.33 37.26 -2.91
N PRO A 217 -57.92 38.20 -3.77
CA PRO A 217 -58.60 39.49 -3.92
C PRO A 217 -59.59 39.52 -5.09
N TYR A 218 -60.40 38.48 -5.28
CA TYR A 218 -61.51 38.53 -6.24
C TYR A 218 -62.76 37.83 -5.70
N SER A 219 -63.60 38.61 -5.05
CA SER A 219 -65.04 38.37 -4.92
C SER A 219 -65.78 39.71 -4.80
N GLU A 220 -66.09 40.30 -5.95
CA GLU A 220 -67.30 41.09 -6.21
C GLU A 220 -67.93 40.56 -7.51
#